data_AF-A0A8C5Q219-F1
#
_entry.id   AF-A0A8C5Q219-F1
#
_cell.length_a   1.000
_cell.length_b   1.000
_cell.length_c   1.000
_cell.angle_alpha   90.00
_cell.angle_beta   90.00
_cell.angle_gamma   90.00
#
_symmetry.space_group_name_H-M   'P 1'
#
loop_
_entity.id
_entity.type
_entity.pdbx_description
1 polymer ?
#
loop_
_entity_poly.entity_id
_entity_poly.type
_entity_poly.pdbx_seq_one_letter_code
_entity_poly.pdbx_strand_id
1 'polypeptide(L)'
;MVSQHFNQGTDILAQNRLYYRVRKGILYINTTKKDRLALSVLCHSSFNDRVWVVNLIESCISLLLQYRKKKKDKEKNKMMQQVVLQDSKRSEEEKKKPSLDKRTPAQLAFEKMQEKRQMERILKKASKTHKQRVEVLICRNYRGDVDMSEVEHFMPILMEKEEEGALSPILAHGGVRFMWIKHNNLYLVATSKKNACVSLVFSFLYKVVQVFSEYFKELEEESIRDNFVIIYELLDELMDFGYPQTTDSKILQEYITQEGHKLETGAPRPPATVTNAVSWRSEGIKYRKNEVFLDVIESVNLLVSANGNVLRSEIVGSIKMRVFLSGMPELRLGLNDKVLFENTGRGKSKSVELEDVKFHQCVRLSRFENDRTISFIPPDGEFELMSYRLNTHVKPLIWIESVIEKHSHSRIEYMIKAKSQFKRRSTANNVEIHIPVPNDADSPKFKTTVGSVKWVPENSEIVWSIKSFPVRYLKIIEKSGYQALPWVRYITQNGDYQLRTQ
;
A
#
# COMPACT_ATOMS: atom_id res chain seq x y z
N MET A 1 17.05 47.10 -45.29
CA MET A 1 15.90 46.20 -45.10
C MET A 1 16.13 45.45 -43.77
N VAL A 2 16.01 46.16 -42.64
CA VAL A 2 14.89 46.14 -41.65
C VAL A 2 14.67 44.76 -41.03
N SER A 3 14.64 44.49 -39.71
CA SER A 3 15.15 45.09 -38.47
C SER A 3 14.85 44.12 -37.30
N GLN A 4 15.70 44.12 -36.27
CA GLN A 4 15.44 44.02 -34.80
C GLN A 4 14.36 43.08 -34.18
N HIS A 5 14.85 42.19 -33.29
CA HIS A 5 14.54 41.95 -31.86
C HIS A 5 13.12 41.60 -31.27
N PHE A 6 13.17 40.57 -30.39
CA PHE A 6 12.48 40.35 -29.09
C PHE A 6 11.04 39.76 -28.93
N ASN A 7 11.00 38.60 -28.23
CA ASN A 7 10.12 38.12 -27.14
C ASN A 7 8.64 37.64 -27.26
N GLN A 8 8.37 36.57 -26.47
CA GLN A 8 7.15 36.11 -25.77
C GLN A 8 6.05 35.33 -26.53
N GLY A 9 5.79 34.07 -26.14
CA GLY A 9 4.54 33.60 -25.49
C GLY A 9 3.65 32.88 -26.53
N THR A 10 2.86 31.83 -26.33
CA THR A 10 2.17 31.20 -25.19
C THR A 10 1.50 29.91 -25.69
N ASP A 11 1.18 29.01 -24.75
CA ASP A 11 0.05 28.07 -24.75
C ASP A 11 0.08 26.71 -25.47
N ILE A 12 0.33 25.72 -24.61
CA ILE A 12 -0.14 24.34 -24.67
C ILE A 12 -1.68 24.30 -24.57
N LEU A 13 -2.35 23.76 -25.58
CA LEU A 13 -3.67 23.13 -25.43
C LEU A 13 -3.62 21.71 -25.99
N ALA A 14 -3.41 20.76 -25.07
CA ALA A 14 -3.63 19.35 -25.29
C ALA A 14 -5.12 19.04 -25.22
N GLN A 15 -5.76 18.74 -26.36
CA GLN A 15 -7.00 17.97 -26.40
C GLN A 15 -7.04 17.02 -27.61
N ASN A 16 -7.18 15.72 -27.32
CA ASN A 16 -7.73 14.65 -28.15
C ASN A 16 -7.24 14.52 -29.61
N ARG A 17 -6.13 13.81 -29.81
CA ARG A 17 -5.77 13.29 -31.14
C ARG A 17 -6.64 12.06 -31.49
N LEU A 18 -7.64 12.26 -32.35
CA LEU A 18 -8.25 11.20 -33.15
C LEU A 18 -7.26 10.80 -34.26
N TYR A 19 -6.87 9.52 -34.31
CA TYR A 19 -6.04 8.98 -35.40
C TYR A 19 -6.93 8.66 -36.61
N TYR A 20 -6.66 9.30 -37.76
CA TYR A 20 -7.29 8.96 -39.04
C TYR A 20 -6.34 8.08 -39.86
N ARG A 21 -6.77 6.88 -40.25
CA ARG A 21 -6.07 6.04 -41.24
C ARG A 21 -6.98 5.82 -42.44
N VAL A 22 -6.61 6.37 -43.59
CA VAL A 22 -7.36 6.19 -44.84
C VAL A 22 -6.91 4.90 -45.53
N ARG A 23 -7.81 3.92 -45.65
CA ARG A 23 -7.69 2.81 -46.61
C ARG A 23 -9.05 2.61 -47.29
N LYS A 24 -9.07 2.77 -48.62
CA LYS A 24 -10.17 2.48 -49.56
C LYS A 24 -11.58 2.84 -49.07
N GLY A 25 -11.98 4.09 -49.33
CA GLY A 25 -13.37 4.45 -49.65
C GLY A 25 -14.47 4.29 -48.58
N ILE A 26 -14.16 3.93 -47.33
CA ILE A 26 -15.15 3.88 -46.24
C ILE A 26 -14.52 4.44 -44.96
N LEU A 27 -15.14 5.49 -44.40
CA LEU A 27 -14.73 6.11 -43.15
C LEU A 27 -15.42 5.39 -41.97
N TYR A 28 -14.67 4.63 -41.16
CA TYR A 28 -15.17 4.06 -39.91
C TYR A 28 -14.79 4.95 -38.73
N ILE A 29 -15.79 5.49 -38.02
CA ILE A 29 -15.60 6.19 -36.74
C ILE A 29 -15.87 5.18 -35.62
N ASN A 30 -14.83 4.80 -34.89
CA ASN A 30 -14.93 3.87 -33.77
C ASN A 30 -15.11 4.67 -32.47
N THR A 31 -16.33 4.72 -31.93
CA THR A 31 -16.61 5.27 -30.59
C THR A 31 -16.89 4.13 -29.62
N THR A 32 -16.15 4.08 -28.53
CA THR A 32 -16.34 3.10 -27.46
C THR A 32 -17.67 3.30 -26.75
N LYS A 33 -18.48 2.23 -26.74
CA LYS A 33 -19.67 1.91 -25.91
C LYS A 33 -20.91 2.83 -26.01
N LYS A 34 -22.01 2.19 -26.46
CA LYS A 34 -23.44 2.56 -26.37
C LYS A 34 -23.86 3.86 -27.06
N ASP A 35 -24.22 3.73 -28.35
CA ASP A 35 -25.44 4.29 -29.00
C ASP A 35 -25.21 4.36 -30.53
N ARG A 36 -25.86 3.48 -31.30
CA ARG A 36 -25.82 3.50 -32.77
C ARG A 36 -26.88 4.47 -33.31
N LEU A 37 -26.46 5.54 -33.98
CA LEU A 37 -27.25 6.25 -34.98
C LEU A 37 -26.39 6.36 -36.25
N ALA A 38 -26.78 5.66 -37.31
CA ALA A 38 -26.11 5.69 -38.60
C ALA A 38 -26.67 6.87 -39.42
N LEU A 39 -25.80 7.84 -39.75
CA LEU A 39 -26.05 8.81 -40.81
C LEU A 39 -25.26 8.36 -42.03
N SER A 40 -25.96 8.02 -43.12
CA SER A 40 -25.34 7.76 -44.42
C SER A 40 -25.37 9.06 -45.23
N VAL A 41 -24.20 9.50 -45.71
CA VAL A 41 -24.09 10.58 -46.70
C VAL A 41 -23.33 9.99 -47.89
N LEU A 42 -24.04 9.75 -48.99
CA LEU A 42 -23.44 9.41 -50.28
C LEU A 42 -22.95 10.71 -50.91
N CYS A 43 -21.63 10.86 -51.07
CA CYS A 43 -21.05 11.94 -51.87
C CYS A 43 -20.37 11.32 -53.08
N HIS A 44 -20.96 11.52 -54.26
CA HIS A 44 -20.38 11.17 -55.55
C HIS A 44 -19.76 12.44 -56.16
N SER A 45 -18.55 12.27 -56.71
CA SER A 45 -17.80 13.16 -57.61
C SER A 45 -16.69 14.06 -57.06
N SER A 46 -15.51 13.84 -57.67
CA SER A 46 -14.35 14.69 -57.99
C SER A 46 -14.00 15.93 -57.15
N PHE A 47 -12.79 15.87 -56.56
CA PHE A 47 -11.78 16.95 -56.47
C PHE A 47 -12.29 18.39 -56.64
N ASN A 48 -12.55 19.11 -55.53
CA ASN A 48 -11.76 20.29 -55.12
C ASN A 48 -12.27 21.02 -53.84
N ASP A 49 -12.91 20.35 -52.86
CA ASP A 49 -13.44 21.07 -51.68
C ASP A 49 -13.20 20.33 -50.35
N ARG A 50 -11.95 20.40 -49.84
CA ARG A 50 -11.62 19.88 -48.49
C ARG A 50 -12.14 20.77 -47.36
N VAL A 51 -12.38 22.06 -47.61
CA VAL A 51 -12.86 23.02 -46.60
C VAL A 51 -14.35 22.80 -46.29
N TRP A 52 -15.17 22.50 -47.31
CA TRP A 52 -16.60 22.24 -47.13
C TRP A 52 -16.87 20.98 -46.30
N VAL A 53 -16.10 19.92 -46.50
CA VAL A 53 -16.28 18.67 -45.73
C VAL A 53 -15.90 18.86 -44.26
N VAL A 54 -14.85 19.62 -43.96
CA VAL A 54 -14.45 19.94 -42.57
C VAL A 54 -15.51 20.82 -41.90
N ASN A 55 -15.99 21.87 -42.58
CA ASN A 55 -17.04 22.74 -42.06
C ASN A 55 -18.35 21.99 -41.84
N LEU A 56 -18.72 21.05 -42.72
CA LEU A 56 -19.91 20.23 -42.56
C LEU A 56 -19.78 19.29 -41.36
N ILE A 57 -18.61 18.67 -41.16
CA ILE A 57 -18.33 17.82 -39.99
C ILE A 57 -18.38 18.65 -38.69
N GLU A 58 -17.78 19.83 -38.65
CA GLU A 58 -17.82 20.71 -37.48
C GLU A 58 -19.24 21.19 -37.17
N SER A 59 -20.03 21.57 -38.18
CA SER A 59 -21.45 21.90 -38.01
C SER A 59 -22.25 20.71 -37.50
N CYS A 60 -22.02 19.50 -38.01
CA CYS A 60 -22.69 18.29 -37.53
C CYS A 60 -22.31 17.95 -36.09
N ILE A 61 -21.05 18.13 -35.69
CA ILE A 61 -20.59 17.94 -34.30
C ILE A 61 -21.24 18.97 -33.38
N SER A 62 -21.30 20.24 -33.79
CA SER A 62 -21.95 21.31 -33.03
C SER A 62 -23.45 21.04 -32.82
N LEU A 63 -24.15 20.61 -33.87
CA LEU A 63 -25.56 20.20 -33.81
C LEU A 63 -25.77 18.98 -32.90
N LEU A 64 -24.89 17.97 -32.96
CA LEU A 64 -24.93 16.81 -32.08
C LEU A 64 -24.69 17.19 -30.61
N LEU A 65 -23.75 18.10 -30.34
CA LEU A 65 -23.48 18.62 -28.99
C LEU A 65 -24.67 19.42 -28.45
N GLN A 66 -25.28 20.28 -29.28
CA GLN A 66 -26.50 21.00 -28.93
C GLN A 66 -27.66 20.04 -28.67
N TYR A 67 -27.85 19.02 -29.51
CA TYR A 67 -28.88 18.00 -29.30
C TYR A 67 -28.66 17.21 -28.01
N ARG A 68 -27.41 16.81 -27.70
CA ARG A 68 -27.04 16.13 -26.45
C ARG A 68 -27.34 17.01 -25.24
N LYS A 69 -26.99 18.30 -25.30
CA LYS A 69 -27.27 19.28 -24.23
C LYS A 69 -28.77 19.42 -24.03
N LYS A 70 -29.54 19.58 -25.12
CA LYS A 70 -31.01 19.69 -25.07
C LYS A 70 -31.69 18.41 -24.55
N LYS A 71 -31.16 17.23 -24.86
CA LYS A 71 -31.64 15.94 -24.31
C LYS A 71 -31.37 15.84 -22.81
N LYS A 72 -30.16 16.24 -22.37
CA LYS A 72 -29.78 16.27 -20.95
C LYS A 72 -30.62 17.26 -20.14
N ASP A 73 -30.91 18.43 -20.72
CA ASP A 73 -31.79 19.43 -20.11
C ASP A 73 -33.24 18.95 -20.05
N LYS A 74 -33.72 18.21 -21.07
CA LYS A 74 -35.06 17.60 -21.07
C LYS A 74 -35.19 16.47 -20.04
N GLU A 75 -34.15 15.64 -19.87
CA GLU A 75 -34.10 14.63 -18.81
C GLU A 75 -34.04 15.26 -17.43
N LYS A 76 -33.23 16.31 -17.24
CA LYS A 76 -33.18 17.09 -16.00
C LYS A 76 -34.53 17.71 -15.66
N ASN A 77 -35.23 18.28 -16.64
CA ASN A 77 -36.57 18.85 -16.44
C ASN A 77 -37.62 17.77 -16.14
N LYS A 78 -37.55 16.59 -16.77
CA LYS A 78 -38.40 15.44 -16.41
C LYS A 78 -38.16 14.98 -14.98
N MET A 79 -36.90 14.88 -14.55
CA MET A 79 -36.53 14.49 -13.20
C MET A 79 -37.03 15.53 -12.18
N MET A 80 -36.91 16.82 -12.51
CA MET A 80 -37.42 17.93 -11.69
C MET A 80 -38.95 17.91 -11.58
N GLN A 81 -39.66 17.64 -12.68
CA GLN A 81 -41.12 17.44 -12.65
C GLN A 81 -41.53 16.21 -11.83
N GLN A 82 -40.75 15.13 -11.87
CA GLN A 82 -40.99 13.92 -11.07
C GLN A 82 -40.78 14.18 -9.57
N VAL A 83 -39.75 14.96 -9.22
CA VAL A 83 -39.49 15.39 -7.83
C VAL A 83 -40.61 16.30 -7.34
N VAL A 84 -41.07 17.26 -8.15
CA VAL A 84 -42.21 18.14 -7.81
C VAL A 84 -43.52 17.35 -7.68
N LEU A 85 -43.75 16.33 -8.51
CA LEU A 85 -44.89 15.40 -8.41
C LEU A 85 -44.80 14.49 -7.17
N GLN A 86 -43.60 14.12 -6.74
CA GLN A 86 -43.37 13.39 -5.49
C GLN A 86 -43.57 14.27 -4.26
N ASP A 87 -43.10 15.52 -4.28
CA ASP A 87 -43.32 16.49 -3.19
C ASP A 87 -44.80 16.86 -3.04
N SER A 88 -45.53 17.01 -4.15
CA SER A 88 -46.98 17.25 -4.10
C SER A 88 -47.75 16.04 -3.54
N LYS A 89 -47.38 14.81 -3.92
CA LYS A 89 -47.93 13.59 -3.29
C LYS A 89 -47.58 13.45 -1.81
N ARG A 90 -46.35 13.82 -1.41
CA ARG A 90 -45.89 13.82 -0.02
C ARG A 90 -46.63 14.86 0.83
N SER A 91 -46.94 16.02 0.25
CA SER A 91 -47.74 17.07 0.88
C SER A 91 -49.24 16.72 1.02
N GLU A 92 -49.77 15.84 0.18
CA GLU A 92 -51.13 15.30 0.34
C GLU A 92 -51.20 14.19 1.41
N GLU A 93 -50.14 13.38 1.58
CA GLU A 93 -50.05 12.37 2.65
C GLU A 93 -49.82 12.98 4.04
N GLU A 94 -49.10 14.10 4.16
CA GLU A 94 -48.87 14.79 5.44
C GLU A 94 -50.11 15.51 6.03
N LYS A 95 -51.19 15.67 5.25
CA LYS A 95 -52.46 16.23 5.78
C LYS A 95 -53.28 15.26 6.63
N LYS A 96 -52.79 14.03 6.86
CA LYS A 96 -53.41 13.06 7.79
C LYS A 96 -52.42 12.58 8.85
N LYS A 97 -52.11 13.44 9.83
CA LYS A 97 -51.85 13.13 11.26
C LYS A 97 -51.30 14.38 11.96
N PRO A 98 -51.94 14.89 13.04
CA PRO A 98 -51.33 15.95 13.83
C PRO A 98 -50.36 15.33 14.83
N SER A 99 -49.05 15.40 14.56
CA SER A 99 -48.03 15.30 15.61
C SER A 99 -47.58 16.72 15.96
N LEU A 100 -47.85 17.17 17.19
CA LEU A 100 -47.36 18.45 17.69
C LEU A 100 -45.81 18.45 17.70
N ASP A 101 -45.21 19.11 16.72
CA ASP A 101 -43.78 19.40 16.71
C ASP A 101 -43.50 20.52 17.74
N LYS A 102 -42.84 20.17 18.84
CA LYS A 102 -42.57 21.07 19.98
C LYS A 102 -41.37 22.01 19.74
N ARG A 103 -40.81 22.04 18.53
CA ARG A 103 -39.61 22.82 18.23
C ARG A 103 -39.91 24.30 18.07
N THR A 104 -39.06 25.14 18.67
CA THR A 104 -39.19 26.60 18.56
C THR A 104 -38.84 27.07 17.14
N PRO A 105 -39.39 28.21 16.68
CA PRO A 105 -39.05 28.79 15.37
C PRO A 105 -37.54 29.00 15.16
N ALA A 106 -36.80 29.29 16.24
CA ALA A 106 -35.35 29.44 16.22
C ALA A 106 -34.61 28.10 15.96
N GLN A 107 -35.07 26.99 16.54
CA GLN A 107 -34.51 25.66 16.30
C GLN A 107 -34.71 25.21 14.85
N LEU A 108 -35.91 25.43 14.30
CA LEU A 108 -36.21 25.13 12.90
C LEU A 108 -35.36 25.97 11.93
N ALA A 109 -35.10 27.24 12.26
CA ALA A 109 -34.25 28.12 11.46
C ALA A 109 -32.77 27.67 11.51
N PHE A 110 -32.28 27.23 12.67
CA PHE A 110 -30.92 26.71 12.84
C PHE A 110 -30.71 25.40 12.07
N GLU A 111 -31.67 24.48 12.14
CA GLU A 111 -31.64 23.18 11.46
C GLU A 111 -31.69 23.35 9.94
N LYS A 112 -32.58 24.22 9.43
CA LYS A 112 -32.58 24.60 8.00
C LYS A 112 -31.27 25.24 7.54
N MET A 113 -30.61 26.02 8.40
CA MET A 113 -29.31 26.63 8.09
C MET A 113 -28.19 25.58 8.05
N GLN A 114 -28.23 24.59 8.95
CA GLN A 114 -27.33 23.43 8.96
C GLN A 114 -27.52 22.59 7.69
N GLU A 115 -28.77 22.23 7.35
CA GLU A 115 -29.11 21.47 6.15
C GLU A 115 -28.69 22.20 4.88
N LYS A 116 -28.90 23.53 4.80
CA LYS A 116 -28.45 24.34 3.66
C LYS A 116 -26.94 24.34 3.51
N ARG A 117 -26.19 24.49 4.61
CA ARG A 117 -24.71 24.40 4.60
C ARG A 117 -24.23 23.01 4.20
N GLN A 118 -24.92 21.96 4.66
CA GLN A 118 -24.61 20.57 4.32
C GLN A 118 -24.88 20.31 2.83
N MET A 119 -26.00 20.80 2.31
CA MET A 119 -26.36 20.69 0.89
C MET A 119 -25.42 21.48 -0.02
N GLU A 120 -25.00 22.69 0.37
CA GLU A 120 -23.96 23.46 -0.35
C GLU A 120 -22.61 22.73 -0.36
N ARG A 121 -22.22 22.09 0.76
CA ARG A 121 -21.02 21.23 0.81
C ARG A 121 -21.14 20.04 -0.13
N ILE A 122 -22.30 19.38 -0.17
CA ILE A 122 -22.57 18.24 -1.08
C ILE A 122 -22.48 18.68 -2.54
N LEU A 123 -23.10 19.81 -2.90
CA LEU A 123 -23.02 20.37 -4.26
C LEU A 123 -21.58 20.76 -4.64
N LYS A 124 -20.82 21.34 -3.71
CA LYS A 124 -19.41 21.68 -3.90
C LYS A 124 -18.50 20.45 -3.99
N LYS A 125 -18.84 19.34 -3.32
CA LYS A 125 -18.18 18.03 -3.44
C LYS A 125 -18.55 17.29 -4.73
N ALA A 126 -19.77 17.48 -5.21
CA ALA A 126 -20.26 16.89 -6.46
C ALA A 126 -19.73 17.61 -7.71
N SER A 127 -19.33 18.89 -7.60
CA SER A 127 -18.82 19.68 -8.72
C SER A 127 -17.31 19.50 -9.00
N LYS A 128 -16.54 18.88 -8.09
CA LYS A 128 -15.10 18.61 -8.27
C LYS A 128 -14.88 17.26 -8.99
N THR A 129 -13.97 17.25 -9.96
CA THR A 129 -13.57 16.01 -10.67
C THR A 129 -12.78 15.07 -9.74
N HIS A 130 -12.78 13.76 -10.05
CA HIS A 130 -12.05 12.73 -9.28
C HIS A 130 -10.53 13.01 -9.18
N LYS A 131 -9.99 13.86 -10.07
CA LYS A 131 -8.61 14.33 -10.14
C LYS A 131 -8.26 15.42 -9.10
N GLN A 132 -9.25 15.96 -8.37
CA GLN A 132 -9.12 17.04 -7.36
C GLN A 132 -9.63 16.63 -5.97
N ARG A 133 -9.85 15.33 -5.71
CA ARG A 133 -10.31 14.81 -4.42
C ARG A 133 -9.15 14.33 -3.56
N VAL A 134 -8.26 15.23 -3.17
CA VAL A 134 -7.49 15.01 -1.93
C VAL A 134 -8.26 15.71 -0.83
N GLU A 135 -9.12 14.93 -0.19
CA GLU A 135 -9.77 15.34 1.04
C GLU A 135 -8.84 14.95 2.18
N VAL A 136 -8.41 15.93 2.98
CA VAL A 136 -7.70 15.67 4.23
C VAL A 136 -8.64 14.87 5.12
N LEU A 137 -8.32 13.59 5.35
CA LEU A 137 -9.14 12.70 6.16
C LEU A 137 -9.06 13.08 7.65
N ILE A 138 -7.83 13.33 8.11
CA ILE A 138 -7.53 13.79 9.47
C ILE A 138 -6.28 14.66 9.42
N CYS A 139 -6.17 15.62 10.33
CA CYS A 139 -4.98 16.46 10.44
C CYS A 139 -4.71 16.84 11.89
N ARG A 140 -3.43 16.87 12.27
CA ARG A 140 -2.97 17.28 13.61
C ARG A 140 -1.82 18.27 13.44
N ASN A 141 -1.94 19.42 14.09
CA ASN A 141 -0.89 20.44 14.13
C ASN A 141 -0.18 20.39 15.48
N TYR A 142 1.10 20.02 15.48
CA TYR A 142 1.89 19.90 16.71
C TYR A 142 2.63 21.19 17.10
N ARG A 143 2.94 22.07 16.14
CA ARG A 143 3.85 23.20 16.37
C ARG A 143 3.30 24.57 15.98
N GLY A 144 2.36 24.63 15.04
CA GLY A 144 1.88 25.89 14.50
C GLY A 144 2.82 26.57 13.50
N ASP A 145 3.98 25.97 13.18
CA ASP A 145 5.01 26.57 12.31
C ASP A 145 4.64 26.61 10.81
N VAL A 146 3.66 25.78 10.39
CA VAL A 146 3.19 25.63 9.01
C VAL A 146 1.68 25.77 9.00
N ASP A 147 1.16 26.59 8.08
CA ASP A 147 -0.28 26.75 7.89
C ASP A 147 -0.89 25.44 7.37
N MET A 148 -2.04 25.05 7.94
CA MET A 148 -2.72 23.80 7.58
C MET A 148 -3.19 23.80 6.12
N SER A 149 -3.39 24.97 5.51
CA SER A 149 -3.73 25.13 4.09
C SER A 149 -2.59 24.77 3.14
N GLU A 150 -1.33 24.72 3.60
CA GLU A 150 -0.19 24.34 2.75
C GLU A 150 -0.33 22.92 2.20
N VAL A 151 -1.08 22.05 2.89
CA VAL A 151 -1.35 20.67 2.44
C VAL A 151 -2.11 20.64 1.11
N GLU A 152 -2.84 21.69 0.72
CA GLU A 152 -3.55 21.75 -0.56
C GLU A 152 -2.59 21.74 -1.76
N HIS A 153 -1.35 22.21 -1.59
CA HIS A 153 -0.31 22.22 -2.61
C HIS A 153 0.42 20.87 -2.74
N PHE A 154 0.28 19.96 -1.77
CA PHE A 154 0.97 18.67 -1.76
C PHE A 154 0.67 17.83 -3.00
N MET A 155 -0.61 17.59 -3.29
CA MET A 155 -0.99 16.71 -4.40
C MET A 155 -0.67 17.28 -5.78
N PRO A 156 -0.91 18.58 -6.07
CA PRO A 156 -0.45 19.18 -7.32
C PRO A 156 1.05 19.00 -7.55
N ILE A 157 1.89 19.24 -6.53
CA ILE A 157 3.34 19.09 -6.63
C ILE A 157 3.73 17.62 -6.80
N LEU A 158 3.06 16.70 -6.09
CA LEU A 158 3.29 15.27 -6.23
C LEU A 158 3.05 14.81 -7.67
N MET A 159 1.93 15.24 -8.26
CA MET A 159 1.57 14.90 -9.64
C MET A 159 2.53 15.51 -10.66
N GLU A 160 2.93 16.77 -10.46
CA GLU A 160 3.94 17.43 -11.29
C GLU A 160 5.25 16.65 -11.27
N LYS A 161 5.75 16.29 -10.08
CA LYS A 161 7.00 15.52 -9.93
C LYS A 161 6.90 14.10 -10.45
N GLU A 162 5.72 13.48 -10.38
CA GLU A 162 5.46 12.17 -10.96
C GLU A 162 5.46 12.23 -12.50
N GLU A 163 4.82 13.23 -13.11
CA GLU A 163 4.80 13.45 -14.56
C GLU A 163 6.20 13.79 -15.11
N GLU A 164 7.02 14.49 -14.33
CA GLU A 164 8.44 14.78 -14.64
C GLU A 164 9.37 13.56 -14.44
N GLY A 165 8.89 12.48 -13.80
CA GLY A 165 9.73 11.34 -13.41
C GLY A 165 10.74 11.66 -12.28
N ALA A 166 10.55 12.78 -11.58
CA ALA A 166 11.40 13.27 -10.49
C ALA A 166 10.75 13.05 -9.11
N LEU A 167 9.99 11.96 -8.97
CA LEU A 167 9.28 11.63 -7.75
C LEU A 167 10.25 11.45 -6.57
N SER A 168 9.97 12.17 -5.48
CA SER A 168 10.77 12.16 -4.27
C SER A 168 9.89 11.98 -3.03
N PRO A 169 10.32 11.21 -2.01
CA PRO A 169 9.63 11.13 -0.72
C PRO A 169 9.56 12.48 0.03
N ILE A 170 10.34 13.48 -0.42
CA ILE A 170 10.35 14.82 0.13
C ILE A 170 10.03 15.81 -1.00
N LEU A 171 8.90 16.51 -0.85
CA LEU A 171 8.47 17.59 -1.74
C LEU A 171 8.68 18.94 -1.08
N ALA A 172 8.64 20.01 -1.88
CA ALA A 172 8.89 21.37 -1.42
C ALA A 172 7.88 22.35 -2.03
N HIS A 173 7.33 23.23 -1.20
CA HIS A 173 6.56 24.41 -1.61
C HIS A 173 7.15 25.62 -0.87
N GLY A 174 7.89 26.46 -1.59
CA GLY A 174 8.66 27.55 -0.97
C GLY A 174 9.57 27.07 0.16
N GLY A 175 9.32 27.58 1.38
CA GLY A 175 10.06 27.20 2.59
C GLY A 175 9.53 25.95 3.31
N VAL A 176 8.40 25.39 2.88
CA VAL A 176 7.79 24.21 3.50
C VAL A 176 8.31 22.95 2.80
N ARG A 177 8.54 21.90 3.59
CA ARG A 177 8.90 20.56 3.14
C ARG A 177 7.77 19.60 3.50
N PHE A 178 7.41 18.72 2.59
CA PHE A 178 6.44 17.65 2.78
C PHE A 178 7.18 16.31 2.74
N MET A 179 7.28 15.64 3.88
CA MET A 179 7.82 14.28 3.98
C MET A 179 6.64 13.32 3.99
N TRP A 180 6.56 12.41 3.03
CA TRP A 180 5.36 11.61 2.84
C TRP A 180 5.67 10.15 2.56
N ILE A 181 4.78 9.29 3.03
CA ILE A 181 4.73 7.87 2.67
C ILE A 181 3.34 7.55 2.14
N LYS A 182 3.26 6.52 1.28
CA LYS A 182 2.00 5.97 0.80
C LYS A 182 1.79 4.60 1.42
N HIS A 183 0.62 4.41 2.03
CA HIS A 183 0.17 3.14 2.58
C HIS A 183 -1.22 2.85 2.02
N ASN A 184 -1.37 1.78 1.22
CA ASN A 184 -2.60 1.48 0.49
C ASN A 184 -3.09 2.69 -0.34
N ASN A 185 -4.30 3.17 -0.04
CA ASN A 185 -4.95 4.35 -0.61
C ASN A 185 -4.71 5.64 0.20
N LEU A 186 -3.86 5.60 1.23
CA LEU A 186 -3.59 6.72 2.13
C LEU A 186 -2.21 7.35 1.87
N TYR A 187 -2.16 8.67 2.01
CA TYR A 187 -0.92 9.42 2.11
C TYR A 187 -0.77 9.93 3.54
N LEU A 188 0.30 9.52 4.21
CA LEU A 188 0.69 10.13 5.49
C LEU A 188 1.74 11.18 5.18
N VAL A 189 1.42 12.43 5.50
CA VAL A 189 2.26 13.59 5.15
C VAL A 189 2.62 14.33 6.44
N ALA A 190 3.91 14.44 6.71
CA ALA A 190 4.46 15.34 7.72
C ALA A 190 4.97 16.61 7.05
N THR A 191 4.66 17.77 7.63
CA THR A 191 5.12 19.08 7.13
C THR A 191 6.11 19.71 8.11
N SER A 192 7.15 20.35 7.56
CA SER A 192 8.09 21.14 8.35
C SER A 192 8.66 22.30 7.55
N LYS A 193 8.87 23.44 8.23
CA LYS A 193 9.57 24.62 7.69
C LYS A 193 11.05 24.65 8.06
N LYS A 194 11.45 23.87 9.06
CA LYS A 194 12.83 23.81 9.58
C LYS A 194 13.60 22.65 8.94
N ASN A 195 14.91 22.63 9.17
CA ASN A 195 15.73 21.45 8.88
C ASN A 195 15.41 20.32 9.87
N ALA A 196 14.32 19.60 9.61
CA ALA A 196 13.84 18.50 10.44
C ALA A 196 14.73 17.25 10.27
N CYS A 197 14.79 16.44 11.32
CA CYS A 197 15.44 15.13 11.25
C CYS A 197 14.59 14.18 10.39
N VAL A 198 14.94 14.08 9.11
CA VAL A 198 14.17 13.34 8.09
C VAL A 198 14.02 11.86 8.45
N SER A 199 15.08 11.23 8.97
CA SER A 199 15.05 9.82 9.37
C SER A 199 14.07 9.56 10.52
N LEU A 200 14.00 10.48 11.49
CA LEU A 200 13.03 10.43 12.59
C LEU A 200 11.60 10.53 12.07
N VAL A 201 11.35 11.46 11.14
CA VAL A 201 10.02 11.66 10.54
C VAL A 201 9.57 10.38 9.83
N PHE A 202 10.38 9.81 8.94
CA PHE A 202 9.99 8.58 8.24
C PHE A 202 9.81 7.39 9.18
N SER A 203 10.72 7.20 10.14
CA SER A 203 10.59 6.14 11.15
C SER A 203 9.29 6.28 11.95
N PHE A 204 8.94 7.52 12.32
CA PHE A 204 7.67 7.81 12.98
C PHE A 204 6.47 7.56 12.09
N LEU A 205 6.48 7.96 10.81
CA LEU A 205 5.37 7.71 9.89
C LEU A 205 5.09 6.22 9.71
N TYR A 206 6.14 5.40 9.56
CA TYR A 206 5.99 3.93 9.52
C TYR A 206 5.50 3.36 10.85
N LYS A 207 5.94 3.91 11.98
CA LYS A 207 5.47 3.52 13.31
C LYS A 207 3.99 3.88 13.53
N VAL A 208 3.53 5.03 13.04
CA VAL A 208 2.11 5.41 13.04
C VAL A 208 1.28 4.42 12.24
N VAL A 209 1.73 4.06 11.03
CA VAL A 209 1.08 3.00 10.22
C VAL A 209 1.00 1.71 11.00
N GLN A 210 2.10 1.28 11.62
CA GLN A 210 2.13 0.06 12.43
C GLN A 210 1.13 0.12 13.60
N VAL A 211 1.14 1.19 14.39
CA VAL A 211 0.21 1.37 15.53
C VAL A 211 -1.24 1.34 15.03
N PHE A 212 -1.58 2.05 13.97
CA PHE A 212 -2.94 2.04 13.42
C PHE A 212 -3.33 0.67 12.87
N SER A 213 -2.43 -0.04 12.20
CA SER A 213 -2.69 -1.42 11.76
C SER A 213 -2.92 -2.37 12.93
N GLU A 214 -2.24 -2.19 14.06
CA GLU A 214 -2.45 -3.01 15.25
C GLU A 214 -3.77 -2.69 15.98
N TYR A 215 -4.24 -1.44 15.92
CA TYR A 215 -5.55 -1.04 16.47
C TYR A 215 -6.72 -1.45 15.56
N PHE A 216 -6.62 -1.23 14.25
CA PHE A 216 -7.74 -1.37 13.31
C PHE A 216 -7.69 -2.63 12.45
N LYS A 217 -6.62 -3.43 12.53
CA LYS A 217 -6.27 -4.57 11.66
C LYS A 217 -5.93 -4.15 10.24
N GLU A 218 -6.83 -3.43 9.59
CA GLU A 218 -6.65 -2.88 8.25
C GLU A 218 -6.71 -1.36 8.29
N LEU A 219 -5.73 -0.71 7.65
CA LEU A 219 -5.59 0.74 7.62
C LEU A 219 -5.99 1.27 6.25
N GLU A 220 -7.23 1.74 6.14
CA GLU A 220 -7.84 2.29 4.94
C GLU A 220 -8.61 3.58 5.25
N GLU A 221 -9.17 4.22 4.21
CA GLU A 221 -9.96 5.45 4.34
C GLU A 221 -11.16 5.30 5.28
N GLU A 222 -11.84 4.14 5.25
CA GLU A 222 -12.98 3.83 6.13
C GLU A 222 -12.53 3.73 7.59
N SER A 223 -11.41 3.04 7.86
CA SER A 223 -10.82 2.92 9.19
C SER A 223 -10.58 4.29 9.84
N ILE A 224 -10.12 5.28 9.06
CA ILE A 224 -9.88 6.64 9.57
C ILE A 224 -11.18 7.39 9.89
N ARG A 225 -12.20 7.24 9.04
CA ARG A 225 -13.48 7.95 9.20
C ARG A 225 -14.28 7.43 10.38
N ASP A 226 -14.30 6.12 10.56
CA ASP A 226 -15.11 5.49 11.62
C ASP A 226 -14.46 5.63 13.00
N ASN A 227 -13.12 5.78 13.05
CA ASN A 227 -12.35 5.81 14.29
C ASN A 227 -11.70 7.18 14.58
N PHE A 228 -12.27 8.29 14.10
CA PHE A 228 -11.63 9.61 14.21
C PHE A 228 -11.31 10.04 15.66
N VAL A 229 -12.14 9.68 16.64
CA VAL A 229 -11.92 10.04 18.06
C VAL A 229 -10.64 9.41 18.60
N ILE A 230 -10.52 8.08 18.51
CA ILE A 230 -9.34 7.36 18.99
C ILE A 230 -8.08 7.73 18.20
N ILE A 231 -8.21 8.07 16.92
CA ILE A 231 -7.04 8.53 16.14
C ILE A 231 -6.54 9.88 16.66
N TYR A 232 -7.40 10.82 17.05
CA TYR A 232 -6.96 12.07 17.66
C TYR A 232 -6.27 11.85 19.01
N GLU A 233 -6.79 10.94 19.84
CA GLU A 233 -6.16 10.55 21.10
C GLU A 233 -4.79 9.91 20.86
N LEU A 234 -4.70 8.98 19.91
CA LEU A 234 -3.45 8.35 19.52
C LEU A 234 -2.44 9.38 18.99
N LEU A 235 -2.85 10.30 18.12
CA LEU A 235 -1.94 11.32 17.59
C LEU A 235 -1.40 12.25 18.70
N ASP A 236 -2.22 12.56 19.70
CA ASP A 236 -1.80 13.38 20.86
C ASP A 236 -0.77 12.64 21.74
N GLU A 237 -0.98 11.34 21.96
CA GLU A 237 -0.11 10.52 22.81
C GLU A 237 1.17 10.03 22.09
N LEU A 238 1.11 9.84 20.78
CA LEU A 238 2.24 9.38 19.96
C LEU A 238 3.31 10.46 19.82
N MET A 239 2.93 11.74 19.79
CA MET A 239 3.84 12.85 19.51
C MET A 239 3.41 14.13 20.22
N ASP A 240 4.36 14.76 20.90
CA ASP A 240 4.18 16.09 21.46
C ASP A 240 5.20 17.06 20.85
N PHE A 241 4.72 18.21 20.38
CA PHE A 241 5.52 19.28 19.76
C PHE A 241 6.49 18.83 18.64
N GLY A 242 6.20 17.73 17.96
CA GLY A 242 7.07 17.16 16.91
C GLY A 242 8.10 16.13 17.40
N TYR A 243 8.07 15.78 18.69
CA TYR A 243 8.89 14.74 19.29
C TYR A 243 8.04 13.49 19.57
N PRO A 244 8.34 12.35 18.92
CA PRO A 244 7.68 11.09 19.24
C PRO A 244 7.87 10.72 20.73
N GLN A 245 6.78 10.36 21.40
CA GLN A 245 6.75 9.96 22.81
C GLN A 245 6.52 8.45 22.91
N THR A 246 5.32 8.03 23.31
CA THR A 246 4.97 6.61 23.50
C THR A 246 4.45 6.04 22.19
N THR A 247 5.18 5.11 21.59
CA THR A 247 4.81 4.52 20.27
C THR A 247 4.55 3.01 20.32
N ASP A 248 4.53 2.42 21.50
CA ASP A 248 4.27 1.00 21.70
C ASP A 248 2.76 0.77 21.88
N SER A 249 2.12 0.35 20.79
CA SER A 249 0.69 0.01 20.68
C SER A 249 0.14 -0.82 21.83
N LYS A 250 0.84 -1.89 22.24
CA LYS A 250 0.38 -2.78 23.32
C LYS A 250 0.26 -2.06 24.67
N ILE A 251 1.09 -1.06 24.91
CA ILE A 251 1.04 -0.23 26.12
C ILE A 251 -0.02 0.86 25.96
N LEU A 252 -0.10 1.48 24.78
CA LEU A 252 -1.14 2.46 24.45
C LEU A 252 -2.54 1.86 24.62
N GLN A 253 -2.73 0.58 24.29
CA GLN A 253 -4.01 -0.14 24.42
C GLN A 253 -4.50 -0.30 25.86
N GLU A 254 -3.66 -0.09 26.87
CA GLU A 254 -4.06 -0.18 28.27
C GLU A 254 -4.86 1.04 28.74
N TYR A 255 -4.67 2.21 28.11
CA TYR A 255 -5.31 3.46 28.53
C TYR A 255 -6.00 4.23 27.39
N ILE A 256 -5.70 3.91 26.14
CA ILE A 256 -6.42 4.39 24.95
C ILE A 256 -7.22 3.22 24.38
N THR A 257 -8.46 3.06 24.84
CA THR A 257 -9.31 1.91 24.51
C THR A 257 -10.37 2.25 23.46
N GLN A 258 -10.68 1.30 22.58
CA GLN A 258 -11.80 1.43 21.63
C GLN A 258 -13.16 1.30 22.32
N GLU A 259 -13.22 0.61 23.46
CA GLU A 259 -14.43 0.43 24.24
C GLU A 259 -14.66 1.63 25.18
N GLY A 260 -15.85 2.22 25.11
CA GLY A 260 -16.26 3.29 26.00
C GLY A 260 -16.57 2.74 27.41
N HIS A 261 -15.70 3.03 28.37
CA HIS A 261 -16.02 2.78 29.77
C HIS A 261 -17.10 3.75 30.25
N LYS A 262 -18.15 3.24 30.94
CA LYS A 262 -18.96 4.10 31.82
C LYS A 262 -17.99 4.75 32.81
N LEU A 263 -18.05 6.08 32.91
CA LEU A 263 -17.27 6.90 33.83
C LEU A 263 -17.52 6.48 35.29
N GLU A 264 -16.88 5.41 35.74
CA GLU A 264 -16.71 5.09 37.14
C GLU A 264 -15.26 5.45 37.52
N THR A 265 -15.12 6.64 38.13
CA THR A 265 -13.91 7.17 38.77
C THR A 265 -12.66 7.36 37.91
N GLY A 266 -12.62 8.49 37.18
CA GLY A 266 -11.40 9.08 36.61
C GLY A 266 -10.92 8.43 35.30
N ALA A 267 -10.28 9.20 34.43
CA ALA A 267 -9.58 8.65 33.28
C ALA A 267 -8.55 7.60 33.77
N PRO A 268 -8.38 6.46 33.06
CA PRO A 268 -7.37 5.49 33.42
C PRO A 268 -6.01 6.19 33.54
N ARG A 269 -5.35 6.03 34.69
CA ARG A 269 -4.01 6.62 34.88
C ARG A 269 -3.05 5.95 33.92
N PRO A 270 -2.12 6.70 33.31
CA PRO A 270 -1.08 6.10 32.47
C PRO A 270 -0.35 4.98 33.23
N PRO A 271 -0.14 3.80 32.61
CA PRO A 271 0.61 2.72 33.21
C PRO A 271 2.02 3.18 33.61
N ALA A 272 2.54 2.69 34.74
CA ALA A 272 3.93 2.95 35.13
C ALA A 272 4.94 2.51 34.06
N THR A 273 4.56 1.56 33.19
CA THR A 273 5.33 1.12 32.03
C THR A 273 5.72 2.28 31.11
N VAL A 274 4.88 3.33 30.99
CA VAL A 274 5.17 4.50 30.14
C VAL A 274 6.39 5.29 30.64
N THR A 275 6.61 5.34 31.96
CA THR A 275 7.70 6.09 32.58
C THR A 275 8.88 5.21 33.01
N ASN A 276 8.71 3.89 32.98
CA ASN A 276 9.74 2.93 33.36
C ASN A 276 10.81 2.76 32.28
N ALA A 277 12.01 2.33 32.70
CA ALA A 277 13.09 1.98 31.77
C ALA A 277 12.76 0.78 30.86
N VAL A 278 11.79 -0.06 31.26
CA VAL A 278 11.22 -1.12 30.44
C VAL A 278 9.85 -0.63 29.95
N SER A 279 9.83 -0.02 28.77
CA SER A 279 8.64 0.63 28.22
C SER A 279 7.75 -0.26 27.34
N TRP A 280 8.11 -1.55 27.18
CA TRP A 280 7.48 -2.47 26.22
C TRP A 280 6.81 -3.68 26.87
N ARG A 281 6.81 -3.77 28.20
CA ARG A 281 6.20 -4.88 28.94
C ARG A 281 5.67 -4.42 30.30
N SER A 282 4.37 -4.61 30.50
CA SER A 282 3.72 -4.30 31.78
C SER A 282 3.91 -5.39 32.82
N GLU A 283 3.88 -5.00 34.09
CA GLU A 283 3.97 -5.91 35.23
C GLU A 283 2.64 -6.67 35.44
N GLY A 284 2.69 -7.81 36.12
CA GLY A 284 1.47 -8.56 36.50
C GLY A 284 0.86 -9.46 35.40
N ILE A 285 1.47 -9.54 34.21
CA ILE A 285 1.04 -10.48 33.15
C ILE A 285 1.08 -11.92 33.68
N LYS A 286 0.00 -12.69 33.49
CA LYS A 286 -0.10 -14.08 33.98
C LYS A 286 -0.74 -15.00 32.94
N TYR A 287 -0.03 -16.06 32.60
CA TYR A 287 -0.50 -17.12 31.71
C TYR A 287 -0.70 -18.43 32.49
N ARG A 288 -1.71 -19.21 32.08
CA ARG A 288 -1.92 -20.57 32.61
C ARG A 288 -0.77 -21.51 32.24
N LYS A 289 -0.20 -21.31 31.06
CA LYS A 289 0.92 -22.07 30.52
C LYS A 289 1.94 -21.11 29.96
N ASN A 290 3.18 -21.22 30.43
CA ASN A 290 4.28 -20.38 29.96
C ASN A 290 4.91 -21.01 28.72
N GLU A 291 4.77 -20.37 27.56
CA GLU A 291 5.27 -20.86 26.28
C GLU A 291 5.96 -19.77 25.47
N VAL A 292 6.99 -20.16 24.72
CA VAL A 292 7.71 -19.29 23.80
C VAL A 292 7.85 -19.99 22.46
N PHE A 293 7.40 -19.32 21.40
CA PHE A 293 7.56 -19.76 20.02
C PHE A 293 8.58 -18.86 19.34
N LEU A 294 9.51 -19.45 18.60
CA LEU A 294 10.54 -18.75 17.84
C LEU A 294 10.43 -19.14 16.37
N ASP A 295 10.31 -18.13 15.53
CA ASP A 295 10.22 -18.28 14.09
C ASP A 295 11.48 -17.67 13.49
N VAL A 296 12.35 -18.52 12.97
CA VAL A 296 13.52 -18.09 12.21
C VAL A 296 13.11 -18.06 10.74
N ILE A 297 12.87 -16.86 10.22
CA ILE A 297 12.42 -16.62 8.86
C ILE A 297 13.59 -16.08 8.05
N GLU A 298 14.04 -16.83 7.04
CA GLU A 298 15.11 -16.43 6.14
C GLU A 298 14.53 -16.08 4.77
N SER A 299 14.71 -14.82 4.35
CA SER A 299 14.37 -14.35 3.01
C SER A 299 15.63 -14.38 2.14
N VAL A 300 15.61 -15.20 1.08
CA VAL A 300 16.72 -15.30 0.12
C VAL A 300 16.52 -14.27 -0.98
N ASN A 301 17.43 -13.30 -1.07
CA ASN A 301 17.51 -12.34 -2.16
C ASN A 301 18.55 -12.84 -3.16
N LEU A 302 18.13 -13.00 -4.41
CA LEU A 302 18.96 -13.52 -5.48
C LEU A 302 18.75 -12.69 -6.74
N LEU A 303 19.84 -12.23 -7.34
CA LEU A 303 19.82 -11.60 -8.66
C LEU A 303 20.72 -12.40 -9.61
N VAL A 304 20.14 -12.97 -10.65
CA VAL A 304 20.87 -13.70 -11.69
C VAL A 304 20.85 -12.89 -12.98
N SER A 305 22.00 -12.76 -13.63
CA SER A 305 22.14 -12.15 -14.96
C SER A 305 21.51 -13.02 -16.06
N ALA A 306 21.25 -12.44 -17.23
CA ALA A 306 20.75 -13.16 -18.41
C ALA A 306 21.71 -14.26 -18.92
N ASN A 307 22.98 -14.19 -18.53
CA ASN A 307 24.01 -15.20 -18.85
C ASN A 307 24.04 -16.36 -17.84
N GLY A 308 23.22 -16.31 -16.77
CA GLY A 308 23.21 -17.32 -15.71
C GLY A 308 24.19 -17.08 -14.56
N ASN A 309 24.94 -15.98 -14.56
CA ASN A 309 25.83 -15.64 -13.44
C ASN A 309 25.04 -14.99 -12.29
N VAL A 310 25.28 -15.44 -11.06
CA VAL A 310 24.72 -14.82 -9.85
C VAL A 310 25.42 -13.49 -9.59
N LEU A 311 24.68 -12.39 -9.67
CA LEU A 311 25.17 -11.02 -9.45
C LEU A 311 25.08 -10.61 -7.98
N ARG A 312 24.01 -11.00 -7.29
CA ARG A 312 23.78 -10.72 -5.86
C ARG A 312 23.12 -11.92 -5.21
N SER A 313 23.61 -12.32 -4.04
CA SER A 313 23.05 -13.40 -3.22
C SER A 313 23.22 -12.99 -1.77
N GLU A 314 22.13 -12.58 -1.13
CA GLU A 314 22.12 -12.25 0.29
C GLU A 314 20.93 -12.93 0.95
N ILE A 315 21.07 -13.22 2.24
CA ILE A 315 20.01 -13.77 3.07
C ILE A 315 19.69 -12.74 4.12
N VAL A 316 18.45 -12.27 4.13
CA VAL A 316 17.92 -11.40 5.18
C VAL A 316 17.07 -12.27 6.10
N GLY A 317 17.59 -12.53 7.28
CA GLY A 317 16.90 -13.29 8.31
C GLY A 317 16.18 -12.40 9.31
N SER A 318 15.09 -12.90 9.85
CA SER A 318 14.30 -12.28 10.91
C SER A 318 13.94 -13.34 11.93
N ILE A 319 14.14 -13.04 13.21
CA ILE A 319 13.71 -13.89 14.32
C ILE A 319 12.47 -13.24 14.93
N LYS A 320 11.31 -13.82 14.66
CA LYS A 320 10.04 -13.43 15.28
C LYS A 320 9.76 -14.32 16.47
N MET A 321 9.31 -13.72 17.56
CA MET A 321 8.97 -14.43 18.79
C MET A 321 7.50 -14.25 19.11
N ARG A 322 6.88 -15.30 19.63
CA ARG A 322 5.56 -15.22 20.28
C ARG A 322 5.74 -15.66 21.72
N VAL A 323 5.65 -14.71 22.63
CA VAL A 323 5.97 -14.88 24.04
C VAL A 323 4.70 -14.84 24.87
N PHE A 324 4.42 -15.95 25.55
CA PHE A 324 3.31 -16.09 26.48
C PHE A 324 3.90 -16.47 27.84
N LEU A 325 4.51 -15.50 28.51
CA LEU A 325 5.21 -15.71 29.78
C LEU A 325 4.60 -14.86 30.88
N SER A 326 4.56 -15.41 32.09
CA SER A 326 4.08 -14.71 33.28
C SER A 326 5.19 -13.85 33.91
N GLY A 327 4.83 -12.67 34.44
CA GLY A 327 5.73 -11.75 35.13
C GLY A 327 6.69 -11.02 34.20
N MET A 328 7.90 -10.72 34.71
CA MET A 328 8.98 -10.00 34.01
C MET A 328 10.19 -10.92 33.78
N PRO A 329 10.12 -11.86 32.83
CA PRO A 329 11.22 -12.81 32.58
C PRO A 329 12.39 -12.14 31.85
N GLU A 330 13.61 -12.46 32.27
CA GLU A 330 14.83 -12.15 31.50
C GLU A 330 15.19 -13.39 30.64
N LEU A 331 15.12 -13.23 29.31
CA LEU A 331 15.51 -14.25 28.35
C LEU A 331 16.94 -14.04 27.87
N ARG A 332 17.61 -15.16 27.58
CA ARG A 332 18.92 -15.18 26.93
C ARG A 332 18.86 -16.09 25.70
N LEU A 333 19.23 -15.58 24.55
CA LEU A 333 19.26 -16.33 23.29
C LEU A 333 20.72 -16.62 22.90
N GLY A 334 21.03 -17.90 22.69
CA GLY A 334 22.30 -18.35 22.15
C GLY A 334 22.15 -18.74 20.69
N LEU A 335 22.95 -18.12 19.82
CA LEU A 335 23.07 -18.48 18.40
C LEU A 335 24.42 -19.14 18.15
N ASN A 336 24.54 -19.89 17.06
CA ASN A 336 25.82 -20.40 16.58
C ASN A 336 26.62 -19.31 15.85
N ASP A 337 26.78 -18.15 16.49
CA ASP A 337 27.56 -17.02 15.99
C ASP A 337 29.04 -17.40 15.91
N LYS A 338 29.64 -17.16 14.73
CA LYS A 338 31.06 -17.42 14.47
C LYS A 338 31.95 -16.67 15.45
N VAL A 339 31.66 -15.40 15.74
CA VAL A 339 32.47 -14.58 16.66
C VAL A 339 32.43 -15.14 18.08
N LEU A 340 31.22 -15.50 18.56
CA LEU A 340 31.04 -16.14 19.86
C LEU A 340 31.80 -17.47 19.96
N PHE A 341 31.75 -18.29 18.91
CA PHE A 341 32.38 -19.61 18.89
C PHE A 341 33.90 -19.52 18.79
N GLU A 342 34.44 -18.51 18.10
CA GLU A 342 35.87 -18.21 18.08
C GLU A 342 36.35 -17.80 19.49
N ASN A 343 35.64 -16.89 20.16
CA ASN A 343 35.95 -16.45 21.52
C ASN A 343 35.88 -17.58 22.57
N THR A 344 35.02 -18.57 22.36
CA THR A 344 34.84 -19.71 23.28
C THR A 344 35.71 -20.93 22.91
N GLY A 345 36.60 -20.81 21.90
CA GLY A 345 37.47 -21.91 21.47
C GLY A 345 36.76 -23.04 20.70
N ARG A 346 35.53 -22.80 20.20
CA ARG A 346 34.70 -23.74 19.42
C ARG A 346 34.72 -23.47 17.91
N GLY A 347 35.70 -22.74 17.40
CA GLY A 347 35.78 -22.30 15.99
C GLY A 347 35.75 -23.42 14.93
N LYS A 348 36.01 -24.69 15.30
CA LYS A 348 35.91 -25.84 14.38
C LYS A 348 34.47 -26.32 14.15
N SER A 349 33.52 -25.86 14.94
CA SER A 349 32.11 -26.24 14.82
C SER A 349 31.37 -25.35 13.79
N LYS A 350 30.26 -25.85 13.23
CA LYS A 350 29.50 -25.13 12.22
C LYS A 350 28.91 -23.83 12.80
N SER A 351 29.47 -22.70 12.39
CA SER A 351 29.02 -21.37 12.78
C SER A 351 28.37 -20.62 11.60
N VAL A 352 27.65 -19.56 11.93
CA VAL A 352 27.08 -18.60 10.98
C VAL A 352 27.78 -17.27 11.20
N GLU A 353 28.24 -16.67 10.11
CA GLU A 353 28.83 -15.34 10.09
C GLU A 353 27.75 -14.32 9.80
N LEU A 354 27.36 -13.57 10.83
CA LEU A 354 26.37 -12.52 10.75
C LEU A 354 27.09 -11.22 10.36
N GLU A 355 26.80 -10.68 9.18
CA GLU A 355 27.45 -9.45 8.71
C GLU A 355 26.90 -8.23 9.43
N ASP A 356 25.59 -8.20 9.63
CA ASP A 356 24.88 -7.11 10.27
C ASP A 356 23.69 -7.67 11.04
N VAL A 357 23.43 -7.09 12.21
CA VAL A 357 22.36 -7.50 13.11
C VAL A 357 21.69 -6.26 13.69
N LYS A 358 20.37 -6.20 13.55
CA LYS A 358 19.53 -5.17 14.16
C LYS A 358 18.67 -5.82 15.22
N PHE A 359 18.66 -5.24 16.41
CA PHE A 359 17.91 -5.75 17.54
C PHE A 359 16.69 -4.89 17.85
N HIS A 360 15.69 -5.53 18.44
CA HIS A 360 14.61 -4.84 19.13
C HIS A 360 15.14 -4.06 20.34
N GLN A 361 14.44 -2.98 20.72
CA GLN A 361 14.80 -2.14 21.88
C GLN A 361 14.93 -2.90 23.21
N CYS A 362 14.36 -4.10 23.29
CA CYS A 362 14.41 -4.92 24.49
C CYS A 362 15.76 -5.59 24.74
N VAL A 363 16.64 -5.64 23.73
CA VAL A 363 17.96 -6.26 23.82
C VAL A 363 18.96 -5.30 24.43
N ARG A 364 19.70 -5.79 25.42
CA ARG A 364 20.78 -5.04 26.07
C ARG A 364 22.03 -5.04 25.18
N LEU A 365 22.13 -4.03 24.30
CA LEU A 365 23.24 -3.88 23.35
C LEU A 365 24.63 -3.89 24.03
N SER A 366 24.75 -3.31 25.23
CA SER A 366 26.00 -3.30 25.99
C SER A 366 26.48 -4.71 26.38
N ARG A 367 25.57 -5.66 26.63
CA ARG A 367 25.97 -7.06 26.87
C ARG A 367 26.40 -7.72 25.57
N PHE A 368 25.61 -7.55 24.51
CA PHE A 368 25.94 -8.11 23.19
C PHE A 368 27.31 -7.68 22.67
N GLU A 369 27.70 -6.41 22.87
CA GLU A 369 29.02 -5.91 22.46
C GLU A 369 30.17 -6.59 23.22
N ASN A 370 29.98 -6.90 24.51
CA ASN A 370 31.03 -7.46 25.36
C ASN A 370 31.26 -8.96 25.13
N ASP A 371 30.20 -9.76 25.17
CA ASP A 371 30.30 -11.23 25.20
C ASP A 371 29.43 -11.91 24.11
N ARG A 372 28.83 -11.12 23.21
CA ARG A 372 27.88 -11.61 22.18
C ARG A 372 26.65 -12.30 22.76
N THR A 373 26.33 -12.08 24.04
CA THR A 373 25.12 -12.60 24.69
C THR A 373 23.91 -11.73 24.37
N ILE A 374 22.90 -12.32 23.73
CA ILE A 374 21.61 -11.66 23.48
C ILE A 374 20.73 -11.82 24.73
N SER A 375 20.67 -10.76 25.55
CA SER A 375 19.91 -10.73 26.82
C SER A 375 18.81 -9.68 26.75
N PHE A 376 17.57 -10.05 27.06
CA PHE A 376 16.41 -9.15 26.89
C PHE A 376 15.23 -9.52 27.79
N ILE A 377 14.35 -8.55 28.04
CA ILE A 377 13.02 -8.78 28.62
C ILE A 377 12.01 -8.69 27.48
N PRO A 378 11.36 -9.78 27.05
CA PRO A 378 10.51 -9.76 25.85
C PRO A 378 9.21 -8.97 26.05
N PRO A 379 8.77 -8.17 25.06
CA PRO A 379 7.38 -7.74 24.97
C PRO A 379 6.43 -8.95 25.00
N ASP A 380 5.21 -8.72 25.46
CA ASP A 380 4.20 -9.78 25.50
C ASP A 380 3.58 -10.04 24.13
N GLY A 381 3.27 -11.29 23.79
CA GLY A 381 2.70 -11.65 22.49
C GLY A 381 3.73 -11.71 21.35
N GLU A 382 3.31 -11.34 20.13
CA GLU A 382 4.16 -11.40 18.93
C GLU A 382 5.01 -10.15 18.74
N PHE A 383 6.31 -10.31 18.46
CA PHE A 383 7.22 -9.24 18.07
C PHE A 383 8.44 -9.78 17.30
N GLU A 384 9.13 -8.91 16.56
CA GLU A 384 10.43 -9.23 15.96
C GLU A 384 11.56 -8.93 16.95
N LEU A 385 12.34 -9.95 17.33
CA LEU A 385 13.46 -9.80 18.25
C LEU A 385 14.69 -9.20 17.56
N MET A 386 15.03 -9.73 16.40
CA MET A 386 16.20 -9.31 15.63
C MET A 386 16.03 -9.60 14.15
N SER A 387 16.63 -8.75 13.32
CA SER A 387 16.92 -9.04 11.92
C SER A 387 18.41 -9.12 11.71
N TYR A 388 18.83 -10.00 10.80
CA TYR A 388 20.23 -10.22 10.50
C TYR A 388 20.44 -10.39 8.99
N ARG A 389 21.64 -10.09 8.53
CA ARG A 389 22.01 -10.19 7.11
C ARG A 389 23.24 -11.05 6.95
N LEU A 390 23.17 -11.97 5.98
CA LEU A 390 24.26 -12.87 5.59
C LEU A 390 24.57 -12.60 4.12
N ASN A 391 25.82 -12.31 3.78
CA ASN A 391 26.28 -12.29 2.39
C ASN A 391 26.92 -13.63 2.05
N THR A 392 26.08 -14.66 1.88
CA THR A 392 26.53 -16.01 1.54
C THR A 392 26.21 -16.32 0.09
N HIS A 393 27.23 -16.77 -0.66
CA HIS A 393 27.08 -17.34 -2.00
C HIS A 393 26.44 -18.72 -1.91
N VAL A 394 25.11 -18.76 -1.75
CA VAL A 394 24.35 -20.02 -1.78
C VAL A 394 23.95 -20.31 -3.21
N LYS A 395 24.03 -21.57 -3.60
CA LYS A 395 23.44 -22.01 -4.87
C LYS A 395 21.93 -21.72 -4.86
N PRO A 396 21.37 -21.14 -5.93
CA PRO A 396 19.94 -20.83 -6.01
C PRO A 396 19.08 -22.05 -5.64
N LEU A 397 18.24 -21.92 -4.60
CA LEU A 397 17.41 -23.03 -4.11
C LEU A 397 16.46 -23.54 -5.18
N ILE A 398 15.96 -22.64 -6.03
CA ILE A 398 15.16 -22.96 -7.22
C ILE A 398 15.80 -22.27 -8.42
N TRP A 399 16.38 -23.05 -9.32
CA TRP A 399 17.01 -22.57 -10.54
C TRP A 399 16.02 -22.61 -11.70
N ILE A 400 15.85 -21.48 -12.39
CA ILE A 400 14.98 -21.38 -13.56
C ILE A 400 15.85 -21.19 -14.80
N GLU A 401 15.68 -22.09 -15.77
CA GLU A 401 16.23 -21.95 -17.12
C GLU A 401 15.07 -21.60 -18.05
N SER A 402 15.10 -20.41 -18.65
CA SER A 402 14.12 -19.97 -19.64
C SER A 402 14.78 -19.75 -20.99
N VAL A 403 14.27 -20.41 -22.02
CA VAL A 403 14.64 -20.14 -23.42
C VAL A 403 13.42 -19.50 -24.09
N ILE A 404 13.63 -18.33 -24.70
CA ILE A 404 12.59 -17.53 -25.34
C ILE A 404 12.83 -17.56 -26.85
N GLU A 405 11.91 -18.13 -27.61
CA GLU A 405 11.96 -18.14 -29.07
C GLU A 405 10.90 -17.18 -29.61
N LYS A 406 11.34 -15.98 -30.03
CA LYS A 406 10.46 -14.96 -30.58
C LYS A 406 10.47 -15.02 -32.11
N HIS A 407 9.34 -15.42 -32.69
CA HIS A 407 9.09 -15.30 -34.12
C HIS A 407 8.40 -13.96 -34.40
N SER A 408 9.15 -13.01 -34.96
CA SER A 408 8.64 -11.67 -35.31
C SER A 408 7.32 -11.76 -36.10
N HIS A 409 6.31 -11.01 -35.63
CA HIS A 409 4.96 -10.96 -36.22
C HIS A 409 4.18 -12.28 -36.25
N SER A 410 4.61 -13.31 -35.52
CA SER A 410 3.93 -14.61 -35.54
C SER A 410 3.58 -15.11 -34.14
N ARG A 411 4.58 -15.48 -33.33
CA ARG A 411 4.38 -16.10 -32.03
C ARG A 411 5.62 -15.98 -31.17
N ILE A 412 5.44 -16.17 -29.86
CA ILE A 412 6.53 -16.27 -28.90
C ILE A 412 6.37 -17.59 -28.15
N GLU A 413 7.46 -18.34 -28.05
CA GLU A 413 7.48 -19.63 -27.36
C GLU A 413 8.43 -19.54 -26.16
N TYR A 414 7.93 -20.01 -25.01
CA TYR A 414 8.67 -20.04 -23.76
C TYR A 414 8.93 -21.49 -23.37
N MET A 415 10.20 -21.89 -23.37
CA MET A 415 10.63 -23.19 -22.85
C MET A 415 11.29 -22.99 -21.49
N ILE A 416 10.56 -23.29 -20.43
CA ILE A 416 10.98 -23.00 -19.05
C ILE A 416 11.16 -24.29 -18.27
N LYS A 417 12.31 -24.43 -17.62
CA LYS A 417 12.67 -25.56 -16.77
C LYS A 417 13.01 -25.05 -15.37
N ALA A 418 12.26 -25.52 -14.38
CA ALA A 418 12.56 -25.27 -12.97
C ALA A 418 13.28 -26.48 -12.35
N LYS A 419 14.40 -26.24 -11.68
CA LYS A 419 15.20 -27.26 -10.98
C LYS A 419 15.37 -26.86 -9.51
N SER A 420 15.00 -27.72 -8.57
CA SER A 420 15.32 -27.50 -7.15
C SER A 420 16.75 -27.93 -6.83
N GLN A 421 17.46 -27.14 -6.03
CA GLN A 421 18.84 -27.40 -5.58
C GLN A 421 18.95 -27.49 -4.04
N PHE A 422 17.84 -27.54 -3.32
CA PHE A 422 17.81 -27.78 -1.88
C PHE A 422 17.89 -29.26 -1.50
N LYS A 423 18.15 -29.54 -0.21
CA LYS A 423 18.27 -30.91 0.31
C LYS A 423 16.98 -31.70 0.08
N ARG A 424 17.10 -32.99 -0.27
CA ARG A 424 15.97 -33.89 -0.58
C ARG A 424 14.90 -34.03 0.53
N ARG A 425 15.27 -33.77 1.78
CA ARG A 425 14.36 -33.80 2.94
C ARG A 425 13.45 -32.58 3.07
N SER A 426 13.76 -31.52 2.32
CA SER A 426 13.01 -30.26 2.31
C SER A 426 12.10 -30.24 1.09
N THR A 427 10.95 -29.58 1.24
CA THR A 427 9.97 -29.41 0.16
C THR A 427 9.64 -27.92 0.08
N ALA A 428 9.64 -27.35 -1.13
CA ALA A 428 9.14 -26.00 -1.34
C ALA A 428 7.62 -26.06 -1.56
N ASN A 429 6.89 -25.27 -0.81
CA ASN A 429 5.43 -25.22 -0.85
C ASN A 429 4.98 -23.94 -1.56
N ASN A 430 3.88 -24.04 -2.32
CA ASN A 430 3.23 -22.92 -2.98
C ASN A 430 4.19 -22.03 -3.80
N VAL A 431 5.04 -22.67 -4.60
CA VAL A 431 5.99 -21.96 -5.46
C VAL A 431 5.23 -21.35 -6.63
N GLU A 432 5.29 -20.02 -6.78
CA GLU A 432 4.78 -19.30 -7.95
C GLU A 432 5.95 -18.73 -8.75
N ILE A 433 6.04 -19.11 -10.03
CA ILE A 433 7.08 -18.63 -10.94
C ILE A 433 6.44 -17.60 -11.87
N HIS A 434 6.81 -16.34 -11.69
CA HIS A 434 6.33 -15.21 -12.47
C HIS A 434 7.23 -15.01 -13.69
N ILE A 435 6.64 -15.05 -14.89
CA ILE A 435 7.37 -14.91 -16.15
C ILE A 435 6.72 -13.78 -16.95
N PRO A 436 7.43 -12.67 -17.22
CA PRO A 436 6.90 -11.59 -18.03
C PRO A 436 6.62 -12.06 -19.45
N VAL A 437 5.51 -11.61 -20.03
CA VAL A 437 5.15 -11.82 -21.43
C VAL A 437 4.83 -10.49 -22.11
N PRO A 438 4.98 -10.36 -23.44
CA PRO A 438 4.61 -9.14 -24.15
C PRO A 438 3.16 -8.72 -23.88
N ASN A 439 2.92 -7.41 -23.72
CA ASN A 439 1.58 -6.89 -23.45
C ASN A 439 0.59 -7.11 -24.61
N ASP A 440 1.11 -7.31 -25.83
CA ASP A 440 0.35 -7.64 -27.03
C ASP A 440 0.16 -9.15 -27.24
N ALA A 441 0.64 -9.99 -26.32
CA ALA A 441 0.48 -11.43 -26.41
C ALA A 441 -0.99 -11.83 -26.29
N ASP A 442 -1.44 -12.72 -27.18
CA ASP A 442 -2.77 -13.26 -27.22
C ASP A 442 -2.76 -14.79 -27.34
N SER A 443 -3.92 -15.41 -27.14
CA SER A 443 -4.12 -16.84 -27.41
C SER A 443 -3.11 -17.80 -26.73
N PRO A 444 -2.89 -17.72 -25.40
CA PRO A 444 -1.87 -18.52 -24.72
C PRO A 444 -2.17 -20.02 -24.74
N LYS A 445 -1.13 -20.84 -24.93
CA LYS A 445 -1.20 -22.30 -24.88
C LYS A 445 -0.14 -22.83 -23.93
N PHE A 446 -0.56 -23.58 -22.91
CA PHE A 446 0.33 -24.08 -21.87
C PHE A 446 0.45 -25.60 -21.91
N LYS A 447 1.69 -26.08 -21.79
CA LYS A 447 2.00 -27.49 -21.57
C LYS A 447 2.97 -27.61 -20.40
N THR A 448 2.49 -28.08 -19.27
CA THR A 448 3.30 -28.27 -18.06
C THR A 448 3.43 -29.74 -17.70
N THR A 449 4.55 -30.09 -17.06
CA THR A 449 4.77 -31.42 -16.48
C THR A 449 4.19 -31.52 -15.07
N VAL A 450 4.28 -30.45 -14.29
CA VAL A 450 3.82 -30.34 -12.89
C VAL A 450 3.25 -28.94 -12.66
N GLY A 451 2.18 -28.85 -11.89
CA GLY A 451 1.53 -27.56 -11.56
C GLY A 451 0.66 -27.00 -12.69
N SER A 452 0.10 -25.83 -12.44
CA SER A 452 -0.84 -25.13 -13.32
C SER A 452 -0.30 -23.77 -13.72
N VAL A 453 -0.60 -23.32 -14.94
CA VAL A 453 -0.22 -21.98 -15.43
C VAL A 453 -1.47 -21.13 -15.56
N LYS A 454 -1.43 -19.92 -14.99
CA LYS A 454 -2.43 -18.87 -15.19
C LYS A 454 -1.81 -17.75 -15.99
N TRP A 455 -2.51 -17.27 -17.02
CA TRP A 455 -2.15 -16.03 -17.71
C TRP A 455 -2.77 -14.86 -16.96
N VAL A 456 -1.97 -13.83 -16.67
CA VAL A 456 -2.38 -12.62 -15.96
C VAL A 456 -2.09 -11.42 -16.87
N PRO A 457 -3.01 -11.08 -17.80
CA PRO A 457 -2.84 -9.97 -18.74
C PRO A 457 -2.62 -8.62 -18.04
N GLU A 458 -3.21 -8.43 -16.86
CA GLU A 458 -3.16 -7.17 -16.10
C GLU A 458 -1.72 -6.80 -15.70
N ASN A 459 -0.91 -7.80 -15.38
CA ASN A 459 0.50 -7.66 -15.06
C ASN A 459 1.42 -7.96 -16.26
N SER A 460 0.84 -8.33 -17.41
CA SER A 460 1.57 -8.81 -18.59
C SER A 460 2.53 -9.94 -18.24
N GLU A 461 2.04 -10.94 -17.50
CA GLU A 461 2.84 -12.09 -17.07
C GLU A 461 2.06 -13.39 -17.14
N ILE A 462 2.78 -14.51 -17.09
CA ILE A 462 2.25 -15.83 -16.80
C ILE A 462 2.77 -16.27 -15.44
N VAL A 463 1.91 -16.88 -14.64
CA VAL A 463 2.27 -17.40 -13.32
C VAL A 463 2.15 -18.91 -13.35
N TRP A 464 3.28 -19.59 -13.19
CA TRP A 464 3.34 -21.04 -13.07
C TRP A 464 3.35 -21.44 -11.59
N SER A 465 2.21 -21.95 -11.10
CA SER A 465 2.00 -22.30 -9.70
C SER A 465 2.21 -23.80 -9.46
N ILE A 466 3.06 -24.13 -8.49
CA ILE A 466 3.39 -25.49 -8.06
C ILE A 466 3.15 -25.60 -6.55
N LYS A 467 2.02 -26.23 -6.17
CA LYS A 467 1.57 -26.35 -4.77
C LYS A 467 2.58 -27.04 -3.86
N SER A 468 3.18 -28.11 -4.36
CA SER A 468 4.28 -28.79 -3.71
C SER A 468 5.30 -29.05 -4.79
N PHE A 469 6.53 -28.59 -4.55
CA PHE A 469 7.68 -28.91 -5.36
C PHE A 469 8.48 -30.02 -4.63
N PRO A 470 8.00 -31.28 -4.65
CA PRO A 470 8.63 -32.38 -3.93
C PRO A 470 9.87 -32.87 -4.67
N VAL A 471 10.74 -33.57 -3.94
CA VAL A 471 11.51 -34.68 -4.51
C VAL A 471 11.16 -35.95 -3.73
N ARG A 472 11.00 -37.06 -4.47
CA ARG A 472 10.28 -38.30 -4.11
C ARG A 472 10.69 -38.93 -2.76
N TYR A 473 9.65 -39.02 -1.91
CA TYR A 473 9.43 -39.77 -0.66
C TYR A 473 10.35 -39.53 0.55
N LEU A 474 9.70 -39.39 1.71
CA LEU A 474 10.30 -39.48 3.05
C LEU A 474 9.29 -40.19 3.97
N LYS A 475 9.71 -41.31 4.59
CA LYS A 475 9.01 -41.96 5.70
C LYS A 475 9.74 -41.57 6.98
N ILE A 476 9.04 -41.01 7.96
CA ILE A 476 9.56 -40.80 9.32
C ILE A 476 8.54 -41.31 10.32
N ILE A 477 9.02 -42.13 11.25
CA ILE A 477 8.35 -42.54 12.49
C ILE A 477 9.21 -41.98 13.61
N GLU A 478 8.63 -41.30 14.60
CA GLU A 478 9.21 -41.27 15.94
C GLU A 478 8.16 -41.07 17.02
N LYS A 479 8.37 -41.77 18.15
CA LYS A 479 7.50 -41.89 19.31
C LYS A 479 7.97 -40.94 20.43
N SER A 480 6.99 -40.21 20.97
CA SER A 480 6.80 -39.81 22.38
C SER A 480 7.86 -38.98 23.15
N GLY A 481 7.35 -38.02 23.93
CA GLY A 481 7.94 -37.61 25.21
C GLY A 481 8.02 -36.10 25.45
N TYR A 482 6.96 -35.48 25.99
CA TYR A 482 6.92 -34.03 26.24
C TYR A 482 7.74 -33.57 27.46
N GLN A 483 8.45 -32.46 27.28
CA GLN A 483 8.86 -31.46 28.29
C GLN A 483 8.58 -30.09 27.67
N ALA A 484 8.36 -29.00 28.43
CA ALA A 484 7.97 -27.71 27.83
C ALA A 484 8.88 -27.34 26.64
N LEU A 485 8.28 -27.28 25.44
CA LEU A 485 9.00 -27.27 24.17
C LEU A 485 9.19 -25.82 23.72
N PRO A 486 10.41 -25.26 23.73
CA PRO A 486 10.69 -24.12 22.86
C PRO A 486 10.46 -24.59 21.42
N TRP A 487 9.41 -24.08 20.80
CA TRP A 487 9.09 -24.42 19.41
C TRP A 487 9.88 -23.47 18.52
N VAL A 488 10.95 -23.97 17.93
CA VAL A 488 11.67 -23.25 16.88
C VAL A 488 11.21 -23.78 15.53
N ARG A 489 10.62 -22.92 14.70
CA ARG A 489 10.37 -23.25 13.28
C ARG A 489 11.30 -22.45 12.39
N TYR A 490 11.90 -23.13 11.42
CA TYR A 490 12.72 -22.51 10.39
C TYR A 490 11.90 -22.42 9.11
N ILE A 491 11.75 -21.21 8.59
CA ILE A 491 11.02 -20.93 7.36
C ILE A 491 11.97 -20.22 6.42
N THR A 492 12.21 -20.80 5.25
CA THR A 492 12.96 -20.12 4.18
C THR A 492 11.98 -19.73 3.09
N GLN A 493 11.99 -18.45 2.73
CA GLN A 493 11.13 -17.86 1.71
C GLN A 493 11.96 -17.01 0.73
N ASN A 494 11.35 -16.59 -0.37
CA ASN A 494 11.96 -15.60 -1.25
C ASN A 494 11.87 -14.20 -0.61
N GLY A 495 12.94 -13.42 -0.73
CA GLY A 495 12.80 -11.96 -0.76
C GLY A 495 12.77 -11.50 -2.22
N ASP A 496 13.74 -10.69 -2.62
CA ASP A 496 13.95 -10.30 -4.01
C ASP A 496 14.63 -11.42 -4.80
N TYR A 497 13.85 -12.37 -5.31
CA TYR A 497 14.34 -13.52 -6.07
C TYR A 497 14.09 -13.34 -7.57
N GLN A 498 15.03 -12.69 -8.24
CA GLN A 498 14.90 -12.28 -9.64
C GLN A 498 15.97 -12.91 -10.53
N LEU A 499 15.53 -13.50 -11.64
CA LEU A 499 16.40 -13.96 -12.71
C LEU A 499 16.13 -13.11 -13.94
N ARG A 500 17.13 -12.36 -14.40
CA ARG A 500 16.99 -11.52 -15.59
C ARG A 500 16.86 -12.41 -16.81
N THR A 501 15.81 -12.19 -17.59
CA THR A 501 15.61 -12.85 -18.87
C THR A 501 16.45 -12.18 -19.96
N GLN A 502 16.63 -12.87 -21.08
CA GLN A 502 17.24 -12.33 -22.29
C GLN A 502 16.29 -11.40 -23.05
#